data_AF-A0A4Q9LC48-F1
#
_entry.id   AF-A0A4Q9LC48-F1
#
_cell.length_a   1.000
_cell.length_b   1.000
_cell.length_c   1.000
_cell.angle_alpha   90.00
_cell.angle_beta   90.00
_cell.angle_gamma   90.00
#
_symmetry.space_group_name_H-M   'P 1'
#
loop_
_entity.id
_entity.type
_entity.pdbx_description
1 polymer ?
#
loop_
_entity_poly.entity_id
_entity_poly.type
_entity_poly.pdbx_seq_one_letter_code
_entity_poly.pdbx_strand_id
1 'polypeptide(L)'
;MTMNTDDKVIFLSDITLEEEYEILQSIKRAKPVEIPPVVQKRICGNSLLDDKDYLFQSINFLWKEQIYDRNSALSSIVFCLLACEPFSNLLKILSTKNRSTKKFFPLAEILSALIDFLEEEKDSKSFNEIREKLVKIIPDGDKKDSSMIYKSILDILHKEFLSSYYFEEVDWEIQEEEKLSKIHIYEEYSPIVEIFQGKFKCLEKELKIKYFESLNIKQSSKDEKIEKILEMYEVSTDKGLKYENDIIKGVESTPIVLVANLNSAKNDFISKNIKFAGEKYKLVSVLSKSEDSYISYVLSGTEWICCLGKPSIFDSVSKFKGFPLMAFYVKNHQN
;
A
#
# COMPACT_ATOMS: atom_id res chain seq x y z
N MET A 1 -21.94 37.20 -6.15
CA MET A 1 -20.72 37.68 -6.84
C MET A 1 -19.66 37.93 -5.79
N THR A 2 -18.78 36.97 -5.61
CA THR A 2 -17.72 36.96 -4.59
C THR A 2 -16.42 37.49 -5.20
N MET A 3 -15.77 38.38 -4.46
CA MET A 3 -14.60 39.17 -4.86
C MET A 3 -13.38 38.30 -5.21
N ASN A 4 -12.76 38.61 -6.35
CA ASN A 4 -11.35 38.35 -6.63
C ASN A 4 -10.49 39.11 -5.61
N THR A 5 -9.60 38.42 -4.91
CA THR A 5 -8.40 39.03 -4.32
C THR A 5 -7.28 38.91 -5.33
N ASP A 6 -7.32 39.77 -6.35
CA ASP A 6 -6.16 40.05 -7.18
C ASP A 6 -5.12 40.77 -6.29
N ASP A 7 -3.86 40.35 -6.38
CA ASP A 7 -2.73 40.98 -5.69
C ASP A 7 -2.73 42.49 -5.98
N LYS A 8 -3.01 43.28 -4.94
CA LYS A 8 -2.99 44.75 -5.03
C LYS A 8 -1.60 45.24 -4.69
N VAL A 9 -0.86 45.70 -5.71
CA VAL A 9 0.31 46.57 -5.51
C VAL A 9 -0.22 47.97 -5.19
N ILE A 10 0.03 48.42 -3.96
CA ILE A 10 -0.33 49.77 -3.51
C ILE A 10 0.89 50.67 -3.71
N PHE A 11 0.81 51.61 -4.65
CA PHE A 11 1.81 52.67 -4.80
C PHE A 11 1.45 53.82 -3.85
N LEU A 12 2.28 54.02 -2.83
CA LEU A 12 2.14 55.14 -1.89
C LEU A 12 2.61 56.41 -2.61
N SER A 13 1.70 57.34 -2.89
CA SER A 13 1.94 58.45 -3.83
C SER A 13 2.66 59.66 -3.24
N ASP A 14 3.04 59.66 -1.97
CA ASP A 14 3.65 60.82 -1.30
C ASP A 14 4.52 60.35 -0.12
N ILE A 15 5.66 59.71 -0.43
CA ILE A 15 6.66 59.32 0.58
C ILE A 15 8.01 59.89 0.16
N THR A 16 8.71 60.54 1.08
CA THR A 16 10.06 61.03 0.80
C THR A 16 11.08 59.89 0.80
N LEU A 17 12.22 60.08 0.14
CA LEU A 17 13.29 59.07 0.08
C LEU A 17 13.78 58.63 1.46
N GLU A 18 13.75 59.55 2.44
CA GLU A 18 14.11 59.27 3.83
C GLU A 18 13.07 58.36 4.51
N GLU A 19 11.78 58.58 4.27
CA GLU A 19 10.70 57.75 4.80
C GLU A 19 10.68 56.36 4.15
N GLU A 20 10.94 56.26 2.85
CA GLU A 20 11.12 54.99 2.15
C GLU A 20 12.30 54.20 2.74
N TYR A 21 13.41 54.87 3.04
CA TYR A 21 14.58 54.26 3.66
C TYR A 21 14.30 53.75 5.07
N GLU A 22 13.55 54.49 5.88
CA GLU A 22 13.13 54.04 7.21
C GLU A 22 12.19 52.83 7.14
N ILE A 23 11.23 52.82 6.21
CA ILE A 23 10.35 51.68 5.98
C ILE A 23 11.17 50.45 5.58
N LEU A 24 12.11 50.58 4.63
CA LEU A 24 12.97 49.48 4.20
C LEU A 24 13.90 48.98 5.32
N GLN A 25 14.43 49.88 6.16
CA GLN A 25 15.20 49.52 7.35
C GLN A 25 14.32 48.79 8.38
N SER A 26 13.07 49.22 8.57
CA SER A 26 12.13 48.57 9.48
C SER A 26 11.75 47.15 9.03
N ILE A 27 11.58 46.94 7.72
CA ILE A 27 11.32 45.61 7.12
C ILE A 27 12.55 44.71 7.23
N LYS A 28 13.76 45.24 6.99
CA LYS A 28 15.02 44.47 7.15
C LYS A 28 15.33 44.12 8.60
N ARG A 29 14.88 44.94 9.55
CA ARG A 29 15.07 44.73 11.00
C ARG A 29 13.94 43.94 11.64
N ALA A 30 12.77 43.85 11.00
CA ALA A 30 11.72 42.95 11.41
C ALA A 30 12.26 41.52 11.28
N LYS A 31 12.43 40.84 12.41
CA LYS A 31 12.63 39.38 12.39
C LYS A 31 11.48 38.80 11.55
N PRO A 32 11.73 37.89 10.60
CA PRO A 32 10.65 37.22 9.90
C PRO A 32 9.70 36.71 10.96
N VAL A 33 8.45 37.19 10.93
CA VAL A 33 7.40 36.58 11.72
C VAL A 33 7.34 35.16 11.17
N GLU A 34 7.87 34.20 11.92
CA GLU A 34 7.57 32.80 11.69
C GLU A 34 6.06 32.69 11.84
N ILE A 35 5.35 32.80 10.71
CA ILE A 35 3.95 32.44 10.64
C ILE A 35 3.99 30.97 11.05
N PRO A 36 3.45 30.60 12.23
CA PRO A 36 3.40 29.20 12.60
C PRO A 36 2.71 28.50 11.43
N PRO A 37 3.29 27.40 10.90
CA PRO A 37 2.68 26.69 9.78
C PRO A 37 1.22 26.48 10.14
N VAL A 38 0.31 26.92 9.26
CA VAL A 38 -1.12 26.75 9.49
C VAL A 38 -1.32 25.26 9.65
N VAL A 39 -1.48 24.82 10.91
CA VAL A 39 -1.77 23.42 11.22
C VAL A 39 -3.18 23.21 10.70
N GLN A 40 -3.29 22.74 9.45
CA GLN A 40 -4.57 22.30 8.92
C GLN A 40 -5.05 21.23 9.88
N LYS A 41 -6.15 21.51 10.59
CA LYS A 41 -6.77 20.52 11.46
C LYS A 41 -7.13 19.33 10.57
N ARG A 42 -6.47 18.19 10.81
CA ARG A 42 -6.78 16.94 10.11
C ARG A 42 -8.22 16.55 10.40
N ILE A 43 -8.90 15.98 9.41
CA ILE A 43 -10.29 15.54 9.54
C ILE A 43 -10.29 14.09 10.04
N CYS A 44 -11.22 13.70 10.92
CA CYS A 44 -11.35 12.30 11.34
C CYS A 44 -11.65 11.40 10.12
N GLY A 45 -10.71 10.50 9.82
CA GLY A 45 -10.72 9.66 8.63
C GLY A 45 -11.41 8.31 8.83
N ASN A 46 -11.75 7.91 10.05
CA ASN A 46 -12.39 6.61 10.32
C ASN A 46 -13.70 6.43 9.54
N SER A 47 -14.45 7.53 9.34
CA SER A 47 -15.67 7.56 8.51
C SER A 47 -15.45 7.23 7.02
N LEU A 48 -14.19 7.20 6.57
CA LEU A 48 -13.84 6.75 5.22
C LEU A 48 -13.96 5.24 5.08
N LEU A 49 -13.91 4.48 6.18
CA LEU A 49 -13.89 3.02 6.22
C LEU A 49 -15.16 2.40 6.81
N ASP A 50 -16.25 3.18 6.95
CA ASP A 50 -17.47 2.74 7.64
C ASP A 50 -18.19 1.55 6.97
N ASP A 51 -18.07 1.41 5.65
CA ASP A 51 -18.64 0.28 4.90
C ASP A 51 -17.57 -0.78 4.67
N LYS A 52 -17.41 -1.66 5.66
CA LYS A 52 -16.45 -2.77 5.60
C LYS A 52 -16.76 -3.77 4.49
N ASP A 53 -18.04 -3.99 4.20
CA ASP A 53 -18.46 -4.94 3.16
C ASP A 53 -18.03 -4.43 1.77
N TYR A 54 -18.06 -3.12 1.55
CA TYR A 54 -17.56 -2.52 0.32
C TYR A 54 -16.08 -2.81 0.05
N LEU A 55 -15.23 -2.96 1.08
CA LEU A 55 -13.82 -3.31 0.89
C LEU A 55 -13.65 -4.67 0.21
N PHE A 56 -14.57 -5.61 0.45
CA PHE A 56 -14.50 -6.97 -0.10
C PHE A 56 -15.38 -7.17 -1.34
N GLN A 57 -15.93 -6.10 -1.92
CA GLN A 57 -16.70 -6.21 -3.15
C GLN A 57 -15.80 -6.48 -4.35
N SER A 58 -16.18 -7.47 -5.15
CA SER A 58 -15.41 -7.87 -6.33
C SER A 58 -15.38 -6.77 -7.38
N ILE A 59 -14.19 -6.44 -7.87
CA ILE A 59 -13.98 -5.56 -9.02
C ILE A 59 -13.62 -6.40 -10.23
N ASN A 60 -14.38 -6.25 -11.32
CA ASN A 60 -14.11 -6.92 -12.58
C ASN A 60 -13.18 -6.06 -13.44
N PHE A 61 -11.88 -6.33 -13.39
CA PHE A 61 -10.93 -5.67 -14.28
C PHE A 61 -10.88 -6.32 -15.66
N LEU A 62 -10.95 -5.49 -16.68
CA LEU A 62 -10.63 -5.81 -18.06
C LEU A 62 -9.13 -5.66 -18.24
N TRP A 63 -8.39 -6.76 -18.05
CA TRP A 63 -6.93 -6.76 -18.25
C TRP A 63 -6.59 -6.67 -19.75
N LYS A 64 -6.44 -5.44 -20.24
CA LYS A 64 -6.28 -5.11 -21.68
C LYS A 64 -4.89 -5.44 -22.23
N GLU A 65 -4.84 -5.60 -23.55
CA GLU A 65 -3.59 -5.89 -24.26
C GLU A 65 -2.53 -4.76 -24.21
N GLN A 66 -2.95 -3.53 -23.91
CA GLN A 66 -2.09 -2.34 -23.95
C GLN A 66 -1.32 -2.09 -22.64
N ILE A 67 -1.51 -2.95 -21.63
CA ILE A 67 -1.07 -2.75 -20.24
C ILE A 67 0.34 -3.30 -19.99
N TYR A 68 0.91 -4.01 -20.98
CA TYR A 68 2.05 -4.86 -20.74
C TYR A 68 3.37 -4.11 -20.74
N ASP A 69 3.92 -3.97 -19.54
CA ASP A 69 5.30 -3.55 -19.32
C ASP A 69 6.14 -4.73 -18.82
N ARG A 70 6.63 -5.54 -19.76
CA ARG A 70 7.27 -6.84 -19.51
C ARG A 70 8.49 -6.80 -18.58
N ASN A 71 9.08 -5.62 -18.36
CA ASN A 71 10.30 -5.47 -17.58
C ASN A 71 10.12 -4.56 -16.35
N SER A 72 8.92 -4.04 -16.12
CA SER A 72 8.68 -3.17 -14.97
C SER A 72 8.22 -3.96 -13.75
N ALA A 73 9.11 -4.01 -12.75
CA ALA A 73 8.78 -4.46 -11.41
C ALA A 73 7.70 -3.55 -10.78
N LEU A 74 7.81 -2.23 -11.02
CA LEU A 74 6.86 -1.25 -10.49
C LEU A 74 5.44 -1.50 -10.99
N SER A 75 5.25 -1.61 -12.29
CA SER A 75 3.94 -1.87 -12.90
C SER A 75 3.38 -3.21 -12.43
N SER A 76 4.21 -4.26 -12.41
CA SER A 76 3.80 -5.60 -11.98
C SER A 76 3.34 -5.64 -10.51
N ILE A 77 4.03 -4.93 -9.62
CA ILE A 77 3.63 -4.82 -8.20
C ILE A 77 2.33 -4.04 -8.07
N VAL A 78 2.17 -2.94 -8.81
CA VAL A 78 0.92 -2.19 -8.82
C VAL A 78 -0.25 -3.05 -9.28
N PHE A 79 -0.10 -3.87 -10.32
CA PHE A 79 -1.17 -4.78 -10.74
C PHE A 79 -1.49 -5.83 -9.68
N CYS A 80 -0.49 -6.40 -9.02
CA CYS A 80 -0.72 -7.32 -7.92
C CYS A 80 -1.47 -6.67 -6.75
N LEU A 81 -1.13 -5.42 -6.40
CA LEU A 81 -1.82 -4.65 -5.37
C LEU A 81 -3.26 -4.34 -5.76
N LEU A 82 -3.51 -3.87 -6.98
CA LEU A 82 -4.86 -3.55 -7.46
C LEU A 82 -5.78 -4.77 -7.49
N ALA A 83 -5.24 -5.96 -7.78
CA ALA A 83 -5.97 -7.22 -7.70
C ALA A 83 -6.43 -7.58 -6.27
N CYS A 84 -5.92 -6.91 -5.23
CA CYS A 84 -6.43 -7.03 -3.87
C CYS A 84 -7.63 -6.10 -3.71
N GLU A 85 -8.85 -6.66 -3.69
CA GLU A 85 -10.11 -5.91 -3.60
C GLU A 85 -10.13 -4.87 -2.45
N PRO A 86 -9.69 -5.18 -1.21
CA PRO A 86 -9.67 -4.17 -0.14
C PRO A 86 -8.84 -2.94 -0.47
N PHE A 87 -7.75 -3.11 -1.22
CA PHE A 87 -6.88 -2.02 -1.62
C PHE A 87 -7.48 -1.18 -2.75
N SER A 88 -7.99 -1.82 -3.81
CA SER A 88 -8.59 -1.10 -4.93
C SER A 88 -9.92 -0.42 -4.54
N ASN A 89 -10.74 -1.06 -3.70
CA ASN A 89 -11.96 -0.46 -3.17
C ASN A 89 -11.67 0.74 -2.26
N LEU A 90 -10.63 0.68 -1.42
CA LEU A 90 -10.16 1.84 -0.65
C LEU A 90 -9.85 3.04 -1.58
N LEU A 91 -9.09 2.81 -2.65
CA LEU A 91 -8.75 3.86 -3.61
C LEU A 91 -10.01 4.45 -4.28
N LYS A 92 -11.02 3.64 -4.61
CA LYS A 92 -12.31 4.11 -5.14
C LYS A 92 -13.09 4.96 -4.14
N ILE A 93 -13.17 4.53 -2.88
CA ILE A 93 -13.82 5.33 -1.81
C ILE A 93 -13.14 6.69 -1.67
N LEU A 94 -11.80 6.70 -1.68
CA LEU A 94 -11.04 7.93 -1.57
C LEU A 94 -11.23 8.84 -2.78
N SER A 95 -11.18 8.30 -4.00
CA SER A 95 -11.41 9.06 -5.23
C SER A 95 -12.78 9.76 -5.23
N THR A 96 -13.84 9.04 -4.81
CA THR A 96 -15.20 9.59 -4.76
C THR A 96 -15.36 10.66 -3.66
N LYS A 97 -14.84 10.41 -2.46
CA LYS A 97 -14.95 11.35 -1.33
C LYS A 97 -14.01 12.56 -1.46
N ASN A 98 -12.80 12.41 -2.03
CA ASN A 98 -11.83 13.50 -2.18
C ASN A 98 -12.24 14.57 -3.20
N ARG A 99 -13.06 14.22 -4.20
CA ARG A 99 -13.67 15.21 -5.11
C ARG A 99 -14.44 16.30 -4.35
N SER A 100 -14.94 15.99 -3.15
CA SER A 100 -15.63 16.95 -2.29
C SER A 100 -14.69 17.85 -1.48
N THR A 101 -13.47 17.39 -1.17
CA THR A 101 -12.53 18.09 -0.26
C THR A 101 -11.43 18.88 -0.98
N LYS A 102 -11.30 18.75 -2.31
CA LYS A 102 -10.26 19.38 -3.16
C LYS A 102 -8.81 19.10 -2.70
N LYS A 103 -8.61 18.02 -1.95
CA LYS A 103 -7.29 17.58 -1.49
C LYS A 103 -6.64 16.73 -2.58
N PHE A 104 -5.35 16.96 -2.82
CA PHE A 104 -4.58 16.29 -3.86
C PHE A 104 -3.75 15.15 -3.27
N PHE A 105 -3.99 13.93 -3.74
CA PHE A 105 -3.27 12.72 -3.33
C PHE A 105 -2.63 12.10 -4.58
N PRO A 106 -1.40 12.53 -4.93
CA PRO A 106 -0.83 12.25 -6.25
C PRO A 106 -0.82 10.77 -6.62
N LEU A 107 -0.33 9.89 -5.73
CA LEU A 107 -0.25 8.47 -6.00
C LEU A 107 -1.64 7.82 -5.99
N ALA A 108 -2.47 8.14 -4.99
CA ALA A 108 -3.83 7.61 -4.92
C ALA A 108 -4.68 7.97 -6.15
N GLU A 109 -4.53 9.18 -6.70
CA GLU A 109 -5.21 9.62 -7.93
C GLU A 109 -4.72 8.88 -9.17
N ILE A 110 -3.40 8.64 -9.29
CA ILE A 110 -2.84 7.86 -10.41
C ILE A 110 -3.35 6.41 -10.36
N LEU A 111 -3.35 5.79 -9.18
CA LEU A 111 -3.86 4.43 -9.00
C LEU A 111 -5.37 4.36 -9.23
N SER A 112 -6.14 5.38 -8.82
CA SER A 112 -7.57 5.47 -9.13
C SER A 112 -7.83 5.62 -10.63
N ALA A 113 -7.02 6.42 -11.33
CA ALA A 113 -7.13 6.54 -12.79
C ALA A 113 -6.76 5.22 -13.50
N LEU A 114 -5.86 4.42 -12.93
CA LEU A 114 -5.54 3.08 -13.42
C LEU A 114 -6.70 2.10 -13.21
N ILE A 115 -7.37 2.16 -12.05
CA ILE A 115 -8.60 1.41 -11.78
C ILE A 115 -9.67 1.76 -12.82
N ASP A 116 -9.95 3.06 -13.03
CA ASP A 116 -10.92 3.50 -14.05
C ASP A 116 -10.56 2.95 -15.44
N PHE A 117 -9.27 3.02 -15.82
CA PHE A 117 -8.79 2.50 -17.10
C PHE A 117 -8.96 0.98 -17.24
N LEU A 118 -8.81 0.23 -16.15
CA LEU A 118 -9.03 -1.22 -16.10
C LEU A 118 -10.52 -1.61 -16.09
N GLU A 119 -11.42 -0.72 -15.67
CA GLU A 119 -12.87 -0.97 -15.68
C GLU A 119 -13.55 -0.56 -17.01
N GLU A 120 -13.02 0.44 -17.72
CA GLU A 120 -13.62 0.96 -18.94
C GLU A 120 -13.43 0.04 -20.17
N GLU A 121 -14.52 -0.29 -20.86
CA GLU A 121 -14.47 -1.00 -22.17
C GLU A 121 -13.87 -0.15 -23.30
N LYS A 122 -13.88 1.18 -23.15
CA LYS A 122 -13.38 2.13 -24.16
C LYS A 122 -12.02 2.69 -23.73
N ASP A 123 -11.09 2.81 -24.67
CA ASP A 123 -9.73 3.32 -24.41
C ASP A 123 -9.72 4.86 -24.35
N SER A 124 -10.34 5.44 -23.30
CA SER A 124 -10.43 6.89 -23.15
C SER A 124 -9.12 7.54 -22.66
N LYS A 125 -8.25 6.77 -21.99
CA LYS A 125 -6.94 7.17 -21.46
C LYS A 125 -5.86 6.21 -21.89
N SER A 126 -4.64 6.69 -22.14
CA SER A 126 -3.50 5.84 -22.48
C SER A 126 -2.81 5.30 -21.23
N PHE A 127 -2.60 3.97 -21.15
CA PHE A 127 -1.81 3.35 -20.07
C PHE A 127 -0.41 3.98 -19.94
N ASN A 128 0.21 4.35 -21.06
CA ASN A 128 1.54 4.97 -21.06
C ASN A 128 1.57 6.30 -20.28
N GLU A 129 0.51 7.11 -20.36
CA GLU A 129 0.43 8.37 -19.60
C GLU A 129 0.33 8.13 -18.09
N ILE A 130 -0.45 7.12 -17.69
CA ILE A 130 -0.57 6.70 -16.29
C ILE A 130 0.77 6.19 -15.78
N ARG A 131 1.43 5.33 -16.57
CA ARG A 131 2.76 4.78 -16.29
C ARG A 131 3.81 5.88 -16.12
N GLU A 132 3.84 6.87 -17.00
CA GLU A 132 4.78 7.99 -16.90
C GLU A 132 4.60 8.78 -15.59
N LYS A 133 3.35 9.02 -15.17
CA LYS A 133 3.06 9.67 -13.89
C LYS A 133 3.51 8.81 -12.70
N LEU A 134 3.28 7.49 -12.77
CA LEU A 134 3.70 6.55 -11.75
C LEU A 134 5.24 6.55 -11.57
N VAL A 135 6.00 6.51 -12.67
CA VAL A 135 7.48 6.55 -12.64
C VAL A 135 8.00 7.89 -12.10
N LYS A 136 7.30 9.00 -12.31
CA LYS A 136 7.68 10.30 -11.74
C LYS A 136 7.55 10.34 -10.22
N ILE A 137 6.55 9.67 -9.65
CA ILE A 137 6.37 9.61 -8.18
C ILE A 137 7.37 8.65 -7.55
N ILE A 138 7.61 7.51 -8.19
CA ILE A 138 8.52 6.47 -7.69
C ILE A 138 9.71 6.37 -8.67
N PRO A 139 10.62 7.37 -8.65
CA PRO A 139 11.77 7.36 -9.55
C PRO A 139 12.65 6.16 -9.26
N ASP A 140 13.23 5.62 -10.32
CA ASP A 140 14.09 4.42 -10.29
C ASP A 140 13.40 3.18 -9.67
N GLY A 141 12.06 3.14 -9.63
CA GLY A 141 11.30 2.01 -9.09
C GLY A 141 11.77 0.68 -9.67
N ASP A 142 11.94 0.60 -10.99
CA ASP A 142 12.36 -0.64 -11.68
C ASP A 142 13.82 -1.05 -11.41
N LYS A 143 14.64 -0.20 -10.79
CA LYS A 143 16.01 -0.53 -10.35
C LYS A 143 16.07 -1.08 -8.94
N LYS A 144 14.99 -0.94 -8.17
CA LYS A 144 14.90 -1.39 -6.77
C LYS A 144 14.47 -2.86 -6.70
N ASP A 145 14.74 -3.48 -5.56
CA ASP A 145 14.18 -4.80 -5.24
C ASP A 145 12.64 -4.71 -5.12
N SER A 146 11.96 -5.78 -5.51
CA SER A 146 10.49 -5.87 -5.46
C SER A 146 9.90 -5.51 -4.08
N SER A 147 10.54 -5.95 -2.99
CA SER A 147 10.10 -5.63 -1.63
C SER A 147 10.23 -4.14 -1.31
N MET A 148 11.28 -3.47 -1.82
CA MET A 148 11.48 -2.03 -1.64
C MET A 148 10.47 -1.20 -2.43
N ILE A 149 10.10 -1.64 -3.62
CA ILE A 149 9.05 -0.99 -4.42
C ILE A 149 7.71 -1.07 -3.69
N TYR A 150 7.32 -2.27 -3.26
CA TYR A 150 6.11 -2.50 -2.47
C TYR A 150 6.05 -1.59 -1.24
N LYS A 151 7.11 -1.57 -0.43
CA LYS A 151 7.20 -0.69 0.75
C LYS A 151 7.11 0.79 0.41
N SER A 152 7.75 1.23 -0.68
CA SER A 152 7.69 2.63 -1.12
C SER A 152 6.27 3.05 -1.49
N ILE A 153 5.52 2.17 -2.16
CA ILE A 153 4.11 2.45 -2.53
C ILE A 153 3.27 2.62 -1.26
N LEU A 154 3.37 1.69 -0.30
CA LEU A 154 2.61 1.75 0.95
C LEU A 154 2.96 2.98 1.78
N ASP A 155 4.25 3.30 1.94
CA ASP A 155 4.72 4.45 2.70
C ASP A 155 4.26 5.79 2.10
N ILE A 156 4.29 5.92 0.77
CA ILE A 156 3.78 7.12 0.09
C ILE A 156 2.27 7.26 0.32
N LEU A 157 1.49 6.19 0.13
CA LEU A 157 0.04 6.24 0.35
C LEU A 157 -0.32 6.52 1.81
N HIS A 158 0.42 5.92 2.74
CA HIS A 158 0.27 6.16 4.17
C HIS A 158 0.44 7.65 4.51
N LYS A 159 1.54 8.26 4.03
CA LYS A 159 1.82 9.69 4.21
C LYS A 159 0.79 10.57 3.51
N GLU A 160 0.35 10.19 2.31
CA GLU A 160 -0.72 10.88 1.59
C GLU A 160 -1.99 10.92 2.45
N PHE A 161 -2.42 9.80 3.03
CA PHE A 161 -3.62 9.75 3.87
C PHE A 161 -3.49 10.61 5.13
N LEU A 162 -2.34 10.54 5.81
CA LEU A 162 -2.08 11.29 7.04
C LEU A 162 -1.84 12.78 6.85
N SER A 163 -1.48 13.21 5.64
CA SER A 163 -1.37 14.65 5.32
C SER A 163 -2.68 15.41 5.62
N SER A 164 -3.80 14.68 5.62
CA SER A 164 -5.13 15.25 5.47
C SER A 164 -6.15 14.71 6.46
N TYR A 165 -5.98 13.47 6.88
CA TYR A 165 -6.87 12.78 7.78
C TYR A 165 -6.10 12.31 9.01
N TYR A 166 -6.77 12.28 10.14
CA TYR A 166 -6.31 11.57 11.32
C TYR A 166 -7.19 10.35 11.49
N PHE A 167 -6.58 9.18 11.63
CA PHE A 167 -7.29 7.93 11.85
C PHE A 167 -6.95 7.42 13.25
N GLU A 168 -7.96 6.94 13.95
CA GLU A 168 -7.80 6.22 15.21
C GLU A 168 -7.84 4.73 14.91
N GLU A 169 -6.97 3.96 15.58
CA GLU A 169 -7.06 2.51 15.55
C GLU A 169 -8.44 2.11 16.09
N VAL A 170 -9.22 1.38 15.30
CA VAL A 170 -10.54 0.93 15.78
C VAL A 170 -10.32 -0.32 16.62
N ASP A 171 -10.79 -0.30 17.87
CA ASP A 171 -10.68 -1.41 18.83
C ASP A 171 -11.49 -2.63 18.33
N TRP A 172 -10.86 -3.50 17.56
CA TRP A 172 -11.43 -4.80 17.16
C TRP A 172 -10.70 -5.94 17.86
N GLU A 173 -10.79 -5.99 19.19
CA GLU A 173 -10.09 -6.92 20.09
C GLU A 173 -8.67 -6.48 20.46
N ILE A 174 -8.55 -5.41 21.24
CA ILE A 174 -7.42 -5.29 22.16
C ILE A 174 -7.87 -5.95 23.47
N GLN A 175 -7.47 -7.20 23.68
CA GLN A 175 -7.48 -7.75 25.05
C GLN A 175 -6.53 -6.88 25.87
N GLU A 176 -6.98 -6.46 27.06
CA GLU A 176 -6.24 -5.60 27.98
C GLU A 176 -4.74 -5.97 28.03
N GLU A 177 -3.89 -5.11 27.49
CA GLU A 177 -2.47 -5.37 27.36
C GLU A 177 -1.79 -5.27 28.74
N GLU A 178 -1.10 -6.35 29.13
CA GLU A 178 0.16 -6.23 29.86
C GLU A 178 1.00 -5.13 29.19
N LYS A 179 1.71 -4.29 29.96
CA LYS A 179 2.54 -3.18 29.43
C LYS A 179 3.68 -3.68 28.53
N LEU A 180 3.37 -4.09 27.30
CA LEU A 180 4.32 -4.54 26.30
C LEU A 180 4.86 -3.32 25.56
N SER A 181 6.16 -3.31 25.28
CA SER A 181 6.73 -2.29 24.39
C SER A 181 6.28 -2.55 22.95
N LYS A 182 5.91 -1.49 22.22
CA LYS A 182 5.46 -1.56 20.83
C LYS A 182 6.51 -0.95 19.91
N ILE A 183 6.93 -1.67 18.87
CA ILE A 183 7.88 -1.18 17.85
C ILE A 183 7.16 -1.10 16.51
N HIS A 184 6.64 0.08 16.19
CA HIS A 184 5.81 0.33 15.02
C HIS A 184 6.62 0.47 13.73
N ILE A 185 6.05 0.03 12.60
CA ILE A 185 6.53 0.40 11.26
C ILE A 185 6.05 1.82 10.92
N TYR A 186 4.77 2.09 11.20
CA TYR A 186 4.15 3.41 11.06
C TYR A 186 3.80 3.97 12.44
N GLU A 187 4.26 5.18 12.75
CA GLU A 187 3.98 5.84 14.04
C GLU A 187 2.49 6.18 14.21
N GLU A 188 1.81 6.47 13.10
CA GLU A 188 0.40 6.85 13.07
C GLU A 188 -0.45 5.77 12.40
N TYR A 189 -1.73 5.70 12.76
CA TYR A 189 -2.67 4.75 12.16
C TYR A 189 -3.27 5.29 10.85
N SER A 190 -3.52 4.41 9.88
CA SER A 190 -4.10 4.78 8.57
C SER A 190 -4.77 3.55 7.92
N PRO A 191 -5.54 3.73 6.83
CA PRO A 191 -6.06 2.61 6.05
C PRO A 191 -5.00 1.64 5.52
N ILE A 192 -3.77 2.10 5.26
CA ILE A 192 -2.66 1.22 4.86
C ILE A 192 -2.27 0.27 6.01
N VAL A 193 -2.26 0.78 7.24
CA VAL A 193 -1.97 0.00 8.45
C VAL A 193 -3.03 -1.08 8.63
N GLU A 194 -4.31 -0.71 8.53
CA GLU A 194 -5.44 -1.65 8.63
C GLU A 194 -5.36 -2.78 7.60
N ILE A 195 -5.08 -2.44 6.33
CA ILE A 195 -5.13 -3.40 5.24
C ILE A 195 -3.91 -4.33 5.24
N PHE A 196 -2.70 -3.81 5.45
CA PHE A 196 -1.46 -4.56 5.17
C PHE A 196 -0.66 -4.94 6.42
N GLN A 197 -0.93 -4.36 7.59
CA GLN A 197 -0.10 -4.55 8.76
C GLN A 197 -0.66 -5.60 9.72
N GLY A 198 0.16 -6.60 10.06
CA GLY A 198 -0.07 -7.52 11.16
C GLY A 198 0.84 -7.24 12.36
N LYS A 199 0.59 -7.96 13.45
CA LYS A 199 1.32 -7.86 14.72
C LYS A 199 1.81 -9.24 15.18
N PHE A 200 3.07 -9.33 15.57
CA PHE A 200 3.65 -10.45 16.27
C PHE A 200 3.90 -10.12 17.74
N LYS A 201 3.75 -11.12 18.60
CA LYS A 201 4.32 -11.12 19.94
C LYS A 201 5.71 -11.73 19.88
N CYS A 202 6.73 -10.94 20.18
CA CYS A 202 8.15 -11.33 20.06
C CYS A 202 8.86 -11.31 21.42
N LEU A 203 9.86 -12.16 21.59
CA LEU A 203 10.72 -12.23 22.76
C LEU A 203 12.20 -12.12 22.39
N GLU A 204 12.90 -11.20 23.05
CA GLU A 204 14.37 -11.09 23.01
C GLU A 204 14.94 -11.13 24.43
N LYS A 205 14.56 -10.13 25.24
CA LYS A 205 14.76 -10.07 26.70
C LYS A 205 13.45 -9.85 27.43
N GLU A 206 12.58 -9.04 26.83
CA GLU A 206 11.21 -8.76 27.27
C GLU A 206 10.25 -9.04 26.12
N LEU A 207 8.99 -9.30 26.46
CA LEU A 207 7.93 -9.45 25.47
C LEU A 207 7.60 -8.08 24.86
N LYS A 208 7.49 -8.04 23.53
CA LYS A 208 7.18 -6.83 22.76
C LYS A 208 6.29 -7.14 21.57
N ILE A 209 5.50 -6.17 21.16
CA ILE A 209 4.72 -6.24 19.93
C ILE A 209 5.54 -5.65 18.78
N LYS A 210 5.74 -6.46 17.73
CA LYS A 210 6.38 -6.04 16.49
C LYS A 210 5.41 -6.14 15.33
N TYR A 211 5.51 -5.18 14.43
CA TYR A 211 4.62 -5.09 13.28
C TYR A 211 5.31 -5.63 12.02
N PHE A 212 4.51 -6.14 11.09
CA PHE A 212 4.98 -6.62 9.79
C PHE A 212 3.98 -6.23 8.69
N GLU A 213 4.50 -5.90 7.50
CA GLU A 213 3.68 -5.66 6.29
C GLU A 213 3.74 -6.84 5.31
N SER A 214 4.70 -7.75 5.52
CA SER A 214 4.93 -8.91 4.68
C SER A 214 5.71 -9.96 5.45
N LEU A 215 5.45 -11.23 5.18
CA LEU A 215 6.18 -12.36 5.74
C LEU A 215 7.34 -12.73 4.82
N ASN A 216 8.54 -12.85 5.37
CA ASN A 216 9.67 -13.42 4.63
C ASN A 216 9.61 -14.94 4.76
N ILE A 217 9.32 -15.60 3.64
CA ILE A 217 9.13 -17.05 3.59
C ILE A 217 10.20 -17.64 2.68
N LYS A 218 10.97 -18.59 3.23
CA LYS A 218 12.01 -19.30 2.49
C LYS A 218 11.68 -20.78 2.45
N GLN A 219 11.46 -21.28 1.23
CA GLN A 219 11.30 -22.70 0.99
C GLN A 219 12.62 -23.43 1.33
N SER A 220 12.59 -24.34 2.30
CA SER A 220 13.77 -25.07 2.78
C SER A 220 13.95 -26.42 2.10
N SER A 221 12.87 -27.01 1.58
CA SER A 221 12.92 -28.27 0.82
C SER A 221 11.95 -28.28 -0.36
N LYS A 222 12.19 -29.16 -1.33
CA LYS A 222 11.41 -29.22 -2.58
C LYS A 222 9.93 -29.56 -2.35
N ASP A 223 9.64 -30.37 -1.34
CA ASP A 223 8.29 -30.89 -1.06
C ASP A 223 7.57 -30.09 0.03
N GLU A 224 8.22 -29.08 0.59
CA GLU A 224 7.62 -28.17 1.55
C GLU A 224 6.52 -27.32 0.90
N LYS A 225 5.46 -27.05 1.65
CA LYS A 225 4.36 -26.16 1.28
C LYS A 225 4.38 -24.92 2.17
N ILE A 226 3.84 -23.81 1.67
CA ILE A 226 3.84 -22.53 2.39
C ILE A 226 3.16 -22.63 3.76
N GLU A 227 2.10 -23.41 3.89
CA GLU A 227 1.31 -23.59 5.10
C GLU A 227 2.17 -24.10 6.26
N LYS A 228 3.09 -25.02 6.00
CA LYS A 228 3.99 -25.55 7.04
C LYS A 228 4.85 -24.45 7.66
N ILE A 229 5.29 -23.46 6.86
CA ILE A 229 6.07 -22.34 7.37
C ILE A 229 5.17 -21.34 8.09
N LEU A 230 3.95 -21.13 7.61
CA LEU A 230 2.96 -20.28 8.29
C LEU A 230 2.61 -20.81 9.68
N GLU A 231 2.42 -22.12 9.82
CA GLU A 231 2.21 -22.78 11.12
C GLU A 231 3.36 -22.48 12.10
N MET A 232 4.60 -22.40 11.64
CA MET A 232 5.76 -22.09 12.49
C MET A 232 5.73 -20.67 13.08
N TYR A 233 5.01 -19.72 12.47
CA TYR A 233 4.80 -18.40 13.05
C TYR A 233 3.80 -18.43 14.22
N GLU A 234 2.94 -19.45 14.28
CA GLU A 234 1.90 -19.59 15.30
C GLU A 234 2.41 -20.34 16.55
N VAL A 235 3.42 -21.20 16.41
CA VAL A 235 3.91 -22.01 17.54
C VAL A 235 4.92 -21.24 18.39
N SER A 236 4.56 -20.97 19.65
CA SER A 236 5.48 -20.49 20.67
C SER A 236 6.52 -21.56 21.01
N THR A 237 7.75 -21.39 20.52
CA THR A 237 8.88 -22.23 20.91
C THR A 237 10.12 -21.38 21.23
N ASP A 238 11.06 -21.92 21.99
CA ASP A 238 12.34 -21.24 22.29
C ASP A 238 13.33 -21.28 21.12
N LYS A 239 12.98 -22.01 20.06
CA LYS A 239 13.68 -22.06 18.77
C LYS A 239 12.79 -21.63 17.61
N GLY A 240 11.79 -20.78 17.89
CA GLY A 240 10.80 -20.32 16.92
C GLY A 240 11.42 -19.53 15.78
N LEU A 241 10.60 -19.22 14.78
CA LEU A 241 11.01 -18.32 13.70
C LEU A 241 11.47 -16.99 14.28
N LYS A 242 12.46 -16.38 13.63
CA LYS A 242 12.94 -15.05 14.00
C LYS A 242 12.35 -14.01 13.08
N TYR A 243 11.87 -12.92 13.67
CA TYR A 243 11.58 -11.69 12.96
C TYR A 243 12.66 -10.67 13.34
N GLU A 244 13.47 -10.30 12.34
CA GLU A 244 14.72 -9.56 12.56
C GLU A 244 15.63 -10.33 13.53
N ASN A 245 15.79 -9.85 14.77
CA ASN A 245 16.63 -10.45 15.79
C ASN A 245 15.84 -11.17 16.90
N ASP A 246 14.51 -11.09 16.88
CA ASP A 246 13.66 -11.56 17.98
C ASP A 246 12.96 -12.87 17.64
N ILE A 247 12.71 -13.70 18.66
CA ILE A 247 11.97 -14.95 18.52
C ILE A 247 10.48 -14.63 18.52
N ILE A 248 9.77 -15.05 17.48
CA ILE A 248 8.32 -14.96 17.40
C ILE A 248 7.72 -15.97 18.38
N LYS A 249 6.85 -15.49 19.27
CA LYS A 249 6.12 -16.27 20.26
C LYS A 249 4.66 -16.47 19.90
N GLY A 250 4.13 -15.69 18.96
CA GLY A 250 2.80 -15.86 18.40
C GLY A 250 2.41 -14.69 17.49
N VAL A 251 1.25 -14.84 16.87
CA VAL A 251 0.61 -13.80 16.05
C VAL A 251 -0.47 -13.13 16.89
N GLU A 252 -0.34 -11.83 17.09
CA GLU A 252 -1.28 -11.01 17.87
C GLU A 252 -2.44 -10.55 16.99
N SER A 253 -2.13 -10.10 15.76
CA SER A 253 -3.14 -9.73 14.78
C SER A 253 -2.65 -10.00 13.35
N THR A 254 -3.60 -10.24 12.45
CA THR A 254 -3.34 -10.54 11.05
C THR A 254 -3.85 -9.43 10.13
N PRO A 255 -3.16 -9.10 9.03
CA PRO A 255 -3.61 -8.08 8.08
C PRO A 255 -4.82 -8.55 7.25
N ILE A 256 -5.57 -7.63 6.66
CA ILE A 256 -6.61 -7.95 5.66
C ILE A 256 -5.97 -8.55 4.40
N VAL A 257 -4.86 -7.98 3.95
CA VAL A 257 -4.04 -8.45 2.84
C VAL A 257 -2.71 -8.96 3.37
N LEU A 258 -2.53 -10.28 3.35
CA LEU A 258 -1.29 -10.94 3.73
C LEU A 258 -0.36 -11.05 2.53
N VAL A 259 0.84 -10.47 2.63
CA VAL A 259 1.86 -10.55 1.59
C VAL A 259 2.99 -11.48 2.02
N ALA A 260 3.33 -12.46 1.19
CA ALA A 260 4.43 -13.38 1.40
C ALA A 260 5.56 -13.10 0.41
N ASN A 261 6.74 -12.72 0.90
CA ASN A 261 7.97 -12.62 0.11
C ASN A 261 8.62 -14.00 0.03
N LEU A 262 8.65 -14.58 -1.16
CA LEU A 262 8.98 -15.99 -1.41
C LEU A 262 10.41 -16.24 -1.87
N ASN A 263 11.17 -15.17 -2.16
CA ASN A 263 12.58 -15.25 -2.56
C ASN A 263 12.87 -16.29 -3.67
N SER A 264 12.05 -16.30 -4.73
CA SER A 264 12.15 -17.25 -5.85
C SER A 264 11.85 -18.71 -5.47
N ALA A 265 10.75 -18.94 -4.76
CA ALA A 265 10.24 -20.29 -4.49
C ALA A 265 9.81 -21.01 -5.78
N LYS A 266 9.43 -22.28 -5.69
CA LYS A 266 8.74 -22.97 -6.79
C LYS A 266 7.26 -22.61 -6.83
N ASN A 267 6.62 -22.68 -8.00
CA ASN A 267 5.17 -22.44 -8.10
C ASN A 267 4.33 -23.37 -7.21
N ASP A 268 4.69 -24.66 -7.17
CA ASP A 268 3.98 -25.65 -6.36
C ASP A 268 4.13 -25.44 -4.84
N PHE A 269 5.01 -24.54 -4.41
CA PHE A 269 5.11 -24.13 -3.00
C PHE A 269 3.90 -23.30 -2.57
N ILE A 270 3.30 -22.55 -3.50
CA ILE A 270 2.19 -21.63 -3.26
C ILE A 270 0.86 -22.38 -3.34
N SER A 271 0.02 -22.19 -2.33
CA SER A 271 -1.33 -22.75 -2.30
C SER A 271 -2.37 -21.68 -2.61
N LYS A 272 -3.47 -22.08 -3.27
CA LYS A 272 -4.57 -21.16 -3.61
C LYS A 272 -5.29 -20.61 -2.37
N ASN A 273 -5.39 -21.43 -1.32
CA ASN A 273 -5.97 -21.05 -0.05
C ASN A 273 -4.99 -21.45 1.05
N ILE A 274 -4.80 -20.58 2.03
CA ILE A 274 -3.94 -20.81 3.18
C ILE A 274 -4.69 -20.46 4.46
N LYS A 275 -4.17 -20.95 5.59
CA LYS A 275 -4.59 -20.53 6.91
C LYS A 275 -3.40 -19.86 7.61
N PHE A 276 -3.65 -18.75 8.30
CA PHE A 276 -2.64 -18.06 9.09
C PHE A 276 -3.29 -17.46 10.34
N ALA A 277 -2.80 -17.86 11.51
CA ALA A 277 -3.30 -17.49 12.83
C ALA A 277 -4.82 -17.63 12.99
N GLY A 278 -5.36 -18.78 12.61
CA GLY A 278 -6.81 -19.03 12.68
C GLY A 278 -7.60 -18.58 11.45
N GLU A 279 -7.09 -17.58 10.72
CA GLU A 279 -7.78 -16.91 9.63
C GLU A 279 -7.54 -17.58 8.28
N LYS A 280 -8.56 -17.58 7.43
CA LYS A 280 -8.48 -18.14 6.07
C LYS A 280 -8.15 -17.04 5.09
N TYR A 281 -7.22 -17.32 4.19
CA TYR A 281 -6.88 -16.41 3.11
C TYR A 281 -6.93 -17.09 1.74
N LYS A 282 -7.30 -16.31 0.74
CA LYS A 282 -7.33 -16.71 -0.67
C LYS A 282 -6.25 -15.96 -1.46
N LEU A 283 -5.48 -16.68 -2.26
CA LEU A 283 -4.49 -16.11 -3.17
C LEU A 283 -5.20 -15.32 -4.28
N VAL A 284 -4.81 -14.06 -4.47
CA VAL A 284 -5.40 -13.18 -5.49
C VAL A 284 -4.40 -12.72 -6.54
N SER A 285 -3.12 -12.60 -6.19
CA SER A 285 -2.08 -12.25 -7.16
C SER A 285 -0.72 -12.81 -6.77
N VAL A 286 0.12 -13.00 -7.78
CA VAL A 286 1.50 -13.48 -7.64
C VAL A 286 2.40 -12.66 -8.54
N LEU A 287 3.45 -12.08 -7.96
CA LEU A 287 4.59 -11.56 -8.70
C LEU A 287 5.62 -12.67 -8.87
N SER A 288 6.02 -12.95 -10.11
CA SER A 288 7.10 -13.86 -10.45
C SER A 288 8.20 -13.15 -11.23
N LYS A 289 9.39 -13.73 -11.26
CA LYS A 289 10.50 -13.30 -12.10
C LYS A 289 10.95 -14.43 -13.02
N SER A 290 11.11 -14.13 -14.30
CA SER A 290 11.63 -15.04 -15.30
C SER A 290 12.73 -14.31 -16.06
N GLU A 291 13.98 -14.77 -15.93
CA GLU A 291 15.14 -14.06 -16.50
C GLU A 291 15.15 -12.59 -16.07
N ASP A 292 15.05 -11.66 -17.02
CA ASP A 292 15.03 -10.22 -16.79
C ASP A 292 13.62 -9.61 -16.70
N SER A 293 12.57 -10.43 -16.82
CA SER A 293 11.18 -9.98 -16.84
C SER A 293 10.46 -10.22 -15.52
N TYR A 294 9.71 -9.21 -15.07
CA TYR A 294 8.76 -9.33 -13.97
C TYR A 294 7.39 -9.68 -14.55
N ILE A 295 6.71 -10.63 -13.91
CA ILE A 295 5.45 -11.19 -14.37
C ILE A 295 4.45 -11.10 -13.24
N SER A 296 3.35 -10.39 -13.43
CA SER A 296 2.22 -10.42 -12.51
C SER A 296 1.15 -11.40 -13.02
N TYR A 297 0.70 -12.26 -12.12
CA TYR A 297 -0.46 -13.12 -12.29
C TYR A 297 -1.55 -12.62 -11.36
N VAL A 298 -2.74 -12.41 -11.87
CA VAL A 298 -3.88 -11.85 -11.13
C VAL A 298 -5.09 -12.76 -11.32
N LEU A 299 -5.82 -13.02 -10.24
CA LEU A 299 -7.04 -13.79 -10.29
C LEU A 299 -8.20 -12.87 -10.67
N SER A 300 -8.88 -13.17 -11.78
CA SER A 300 -10.12 -12.50 -12.18
C SER A 300 -11.23 -13.53 -12.23
N GLY A 301 -12.20 -13.41 -11.32
CA GLY A 301 -13.21 -14.45 -11.10
C GLY A 301 -12.57 -15.79 -10.69
N THR A 302 -12.59 -16.76 -11.60
CA THR A 302 -11.99 -18.10 -11.41
C THR A 302 -10.71 -18.33 -12.22
N GLU A 303 -10.33 -17.37 -13.07
CA GLU A 303 -9.26 -17.51 -14.04
C GLU A 303 -8.02 -16.71 -13.63
N TRP A 304 -6.84 -17.31 -13.80
CA TRP A 304 -5.59 -16.60 -13.60
C TRP A 304 -5.15 -15.94 -14.89
N ILE A 305 -5.02 -14.62 -14.87
CA ILE A 305 -4.58 -13.82 -16.00
C ILE A 305 -3.10 -13.49 -15.80
N CYS A 306 -2.28 -13.81 -16.78
CA CYS A 306 -0.89 -13.38 -16.84
C CYS A 306 -0.79 -12.01 -17.52
N CYS A 307 -0.27 -11.02 -16.81
CA CYS A 307 -0.09 -9.66 -17.29
C CYS A 307 1.27 -9.49 -18.01
N LEU A 308 1.60 -10.37 -18.97
CA LEU A 308 2.85 -10.33 -19.75
C LEU A 308 2.61 -10.45 -21.26
N GLY A 309 2.57 -9.33 -21.97
CA GLY A 309 2.07 -9.33 -23.35
C GLY A 309 0.65 -9.92 -23.39
N LYS A 310 0.18 -10.37 -24.56
CA LYS A 310 -1.19 -10.91 -24.74
C LYS A 310 -1.70 -11.73 -23.53
N PRO A 311 -2.88 -11.40 -22.97
CA PRO A 311 -3.32 -12.03 -21.74
C PRO A 311 -3.48 -13.53 -22.00
N SER A 312 -2.85 -14.31 -21.15
CA SER A 312 -2.94 -15.76 -21.19
C SER A 312 -3.61 -16.24 -19.90
N ILE A 313 -4.55 -17.17 -20.09
CA ILE A 313 -5.36 -17.72 -19.01
C ILE A 313 -4.70 -19.00 -18.51
N PHE A 314 -4.60 -19.12 -17.19
CA PHE A 314 -4.09 -20.29 -16.50
C PHE A 314 -5.15 -20.83 -15.53
N ASP A 315 -5.22 -22.15 -15.41
CA ASP A 315 -6.12 -22.85 -14.50
C ASP A 315 -5.49 -23.10 -13.11
N SER A 316 -4.16 -22.99 -13.01
CA SER A 316 -3.37 -23.40 -11.85
C SER A 316 -2.06 -22.63 -11.73
N VAL A 317 -1.67 -22.36 -10.47
CA VAL A 317 -0.43 -21.67 -10.09
C VAL A 317 0.80 -22.45 -10.54
N SER A 318 0.75 -23.79 -10.53
CA SER A 318 1.84 -24.67 -10.97
C SER A 318 2.31 -24.39 -12.39
N LYS A 319 1.42 -23.89 -13.26
CA LYS A 319 1.70 -23.58 -14.67
C LYS A 319 2.26 -22.17 -14.89
N PHE A 320 2.42 -21.36 -13.84
CA PHE A 320 3.00 -20.03 -14.00
C PHE A 320 4.44 -20.12 -14.52
N LYS A 321 4.83 -19.15 -15.34
CA LYS A 321 6.21 -18.99 -15.78
C LYS A 321 7.01 -18.22 -14.74
N GLY A 322 8.29 -18.56 -14.63
CA GLY A 322 9.24 -17.94 -13.72
C GLY A 322 9.16 -18.47 -12.29
N PHE A 323 9.86 -17.79 -11.39
CA PHE A 323 9.90 -18.09 -9.97
C PHE A 323 9.15 -17.03 -9.18
N PRO A 324 8.17 -17.40 -8.34
CA PRO A 324 7.45 -16.45 -7.51
C PRO A 324 8.36 -15.70 -6.55
N LEU A 325 8.22 -14.38 -6.57
CA LEU A 325 8.88 -13.44 -5.67
C LEU A 325 7.95 -13.00 -4.54
N MET A 326 6.68 -12.70 -4.86
CA MET A 326 5.70 -12.26 -3.88
C MET A 326 4.35 -12.90 -4.17
N ALA A 327 3.63 -13.32 -3.12
CA ALA A 327 2.26 -13.80 -3.21
C ALA A 327 1.36 -12.95 -2.31
N PHE A 328 0.23 -12.51 -2.86
CA PHE A 328 -0.74 -11.65 -2.19
C PHE A 328 -2.00 -12.45 -1.91
N TYR A 329 -2.39 -12.46 -0.65
CA TYR A 329 -3.51 -13.21 -0.13
C TYR A 329 -4.49 -12.27 0.55
N VAL A 330 -5.78 -12.38 0.23
CA VAL A 330 -6.85 -11.60 0.86
C VAL A 330 -7.56 -12.47 1.89
N LYS A 331 -7.79 -11.91 3.08
CA LYS A 331 -8.55 -12.57 4.15
C LYS A 331 -9.97 -12.86 3.66
N ASN A 332 -10.45 -14.08 3.88
CA ASN A 332 -11.82 -14.45 3.54
C ASN A 332 -12.77 -13.67 4.44
N HIS A 333 -13.55 -12.77 3.84
CA HIS A 333 -14.67 -12.13 4.52
C HIS A 333 -15.87 -13.09 4.50
N GLN A 334 -16.23 -13.62 5.67
CA GLN A 334 -17.44 -14.43 5.82
C GLN A 334 -18.57 -13.50 6.28
N ASN A 335 -19.60 -13.36 5.44
CA ASN A 335 -20.91 -12.91 5.89
C ASN A 335 -21.78 -14.13 6.25
#